data_AF-K1S7H6-F1
#
_entry.id   AF-K1S7H6-F1
#
_cell.length_a   1.000
_cell.length_b   1.000
_cell.length_c   1.000
_cell.angle_alpha   90.00
_cell.angle_beta   90.00
_cell.angle_gamma   90.00
#
_symmetry.space_group_name_H-M   'P 1'
#
loop_
_entity.id
_entity.type
_entity.pdbx_description
1 polymer ?
#
loop_
_entity_poly.entity_id
_entity_poly.type
_entity_poly.pdbx_seq_one_letter_code
_entity_poly.pdbx_strand_id
1 'polypeptide(L)'
;MDIKNILKELTSAVGVSGKETDAVLTAQRLLSEFGKTREDVLHSAICEIEGDRAGHILLDAHIDRIGLIVTSVTDEGFLHVAACGGVDRRTLNGQEVTVYGSEPVFGVIASTPPHLASGDNERKATEIDDIIIDIGAKNKQSAEKLVSPGDRAVVNSSFLSLCGDSVSCGALDDRSGIAVLLRALELIKGKPQQKSYRCVFLSRGDERRRSKSRGI
;
A
#
# COMPACT_ATOMS: atom_id res chain seq x y z
N MET A 1 -22.15 -5.87 7.56
CA MET A 1 -21.28 -5.36 6.50
C MET A 1 -20.89 -6.49 5.56
N ASP A 2 -20.79 -6.22 4.26
CA ASP A 2 -20.22 -7.17 3.30
C ASP A 2 -18.70 -7.03 3.28
N ILE A 3 -18.00 -8.07 3.77
CA ILE A 3 -16.54 -8.07 3.90
C ILE A 3 -15.87 -7.98 2.53
N LYS A 4 -16.42 -8.61 1.48
CA LYS A 4 -15.80 -8.57 0.13
C LYS A 4 -15.85 -7.15 -0.43
N ASN A 5 -16.93 -6.42 -0.20
CA ASN A 5 -17.04 -5.01 -0.62
C ASN A 5 -16.12 -4.09 0.18
N ILE A 6 -15.99 -4.31 1.49
CA ILE A 6 -15.03 -3.56 2.32
C ILE A 6 -13.59 -3.79 1.85
N LEU A 7 -13.21 -5.06 1.62
CA LEU A 7 -11.88 -5.38 1.11
C LEU A 7 -11.65 -4.74 -0.26
N LYS A 8 -12.62 -4.79 -1.17
CA LYS A 8 -12.53 -4.16 -2.49
C LYS A 8 -12.32 -2.66 -2.37
N GLU A 9 -13.08 -1.99 -1.53
CA GLU A 9 -12.97 -0.56 -1.32
C GLU A 9 -11.60 -0.19 -0.71
N LEU A 10 -11.22 -0.85 0.39
CA LEU A 10 -9.94 -0.61 1.05
C LEU A 10 -8.78 -0.85 0.10
N THR A 11 -8.75 -1.97 -0.64
CA THR A 11 -7.61 -2.36 -1.50
C THR A 11 -7.52 -1.54 -2.79
N SER A 12 -8.62 -0.92 -3.21
CA SER A 12 -8.65 -0.02 -4.38
C SER A 12 -8.13 1.38 -4.07
N ALA A 13 -8.14 1.81 -2.80
CA ALA A 13 -7.62 3.11 -2.40
C ALA A 13 -6.08 3.17 -2.55
N VAL A 14 -5.57 4.25 -3.12
CA VAL A 14 -4.12 4.46 -3.25
C VAL A 14 -3.54 4.77 -1.87
N GLY A 15 -2.44 4.12 -1.49
CA GLY A 15 -1.85 4.37 -0.19
C GLY A 15 -0.48 3.74 -0.01
N VAL A 16 0.49 4.13 -0.82
CA VAL A 16 1.89 3.74 -0.60
C VAL A 16 2.44 4.50 0.60
N SER A 17 3.35 3.91 1.37
CA SER A 17 4.01 4.61 2.48
C SER A 17 4.59 5.97 2.00
N GLY A 18 4.15 7.06 2.62
CA GLY A 18 4.42 8.45 2.25
C GLY A 18 3.37 9.14 1.33
N LYS A 19 2.36 8.42 0.84
CA LYS A 19 1.23 8.93 0.02
C LYS A 19 -0.06 8.18 0.36
N GLU A 20 -0.37 8.11 1.67
CA GLU A 20 -1.46 7.29 2.24
C GLU A 20 -2.83 7.97 2.28
N THR A 21 -2.91 9.25 1.94
CA THR A 21 -4.07 10.12 2.19
C THR A 21 -5.39 9.49 1.76
N ASP A 22 -5.49 8.97 0.53
CA ASP A 22 -6.74 8.41 0.02
C ASP A 22 -7.17 7.18 0.83
N ALA A 23 -6.24 6.27 1.10
CA ALA A 23 -6.52 5.07 1.89
C ALA A 23 -6.87 5.40 3.35
N VAL A 24 -6.22 6.40 3.95
CA VAL A 24 -6.56 6.92 5.28
C VAL A 24 -7.97 7.49 5.30
N LEU A 25 -8.33 8.32 4.32
CA LEU A 25 -9.67 8.92 4.22
C LEU A 25 -10.74 7.85 4.04
N THR A 26 -10.49 6.83 3.20
CA THR A 26 -11.37 5.65 3.09
C THR A 26 -11.56 4.96 4.45
N ALA A 27 -10.47 4.72 5.16
CA ALA A 27 -10.50 4.02 6.44
C ALA A 27 -11.20 4.87 7.54
N GLN A 28 -10.97 6.18 7.58
CA GLN A 28 -11.67 7.13 8.47
C GLN A 28 -13.17 7.15 8.20
N ARG A 29 -13.58 7.19 6.92
CA ARG A 29 -14.99 7.15 6.53
C ARG A 29 -15.67 5.88 7.05
N LEU A 30 -15.03 4.73 6.88
CA LEU A 30 -15.53 3.45 7.38
C LEU A 30 -15.59 3.40 8.93
N LEU A 31 -14.59 3.97 9.61
CA LEU A 31 -14.56 4.03 11.08
C LEU A 31 -15.64 4.95 11.67
N SER A 32 -16.02 6.01 10.96
CA SER A 32 -16.95 7.03 11.45
C SER A 32 -18.34 6.49 11.79
N GLU A 33 -18.69 5.31 11.27
CA GLU A 33 -19.94 4.62 11.60
C GLU A 33 -19.99 4.03 13.01
N PHE A 34 -18.85 3.94 13.70
CA PHE A 34 -18.72 3.24 14.99
C PHE A 34 -18.45 4.16 16.18
N GLY A 35 -17.92 5.35 15.96
CA GLY A 35 -17.57 6.27 17.04
C GLY A 35 -16.94 7.55 16.53
N LYS A 36 -16.47 8.38 17.47
CA LYS A 36 -15.74 9.61 17.13
C LYS A 36 -14.41 9.23 16.49
N THR A 37 -14.21 9.71 15.27
CA THR A 37 -12.95 9.55 14.56
C THR A 37 -12.09 10.79 14.69
N ARG A 38 -10.78 10.59 14.72
CA ARG A 38 -9.78 11.65 14.59
C ARG A 38 -8.56 11.13 13.85
N GLU A 39 -7.72 12.06 13.46
CA GLU A 39 -6.43 11.79 12.86
C GLU A 39 -5.30 12.10 13.85
N ASP A 40 -4.16 11.43 13.73
CA ASP A 40 -2.94 11.81 14.42
C ASP A 40 -1.97 12.60 13.50
N VAL A 41 -0.84 13.04 14.06
CA VAL A 41 0.17 13.82 13.33
C VAL A 41 0.87 13.03 12.21
N LEU A 42 0.68 11.72 12.16
CA LEU A 42 1.21 10.85 11.11
C LEU A 42 0.11 10.43 10.12
N HIS A 43 -1.07 11.04 10.18
CA HIS A 43 -2.21 10.71 9.34
C HIS A 43 -2.80 9.31 9.61
N SER A 44 -2.65 8.75 10.81
CA SER A 44 -3.34 7.50 11.19
C SER A 44 -4.80 7.78 11.56
N ALA A 45 -5.71 6.89 11.14
CA ALA A 45 -7.12 6.99 11.48
C ALA A 45 -7.40 6.35 12.84
N ILE A 46 -8.02 7.09 13.77
CA ILE A 46 -8.28 6.62 15.13
C ILE A 46 -9.76 6.71 15.42
N CYS A 47 -10.33 5.65 15.98
CA CYS A 47 -11.70 5.61 16.50
C CYS A 47 -11.69 5.17 17.96
N GLU A 48 -12.40 5.89 18.82
CA GLU A 48 -12.55 5.55 20.23
C GLU A 48 -13.99 5.14 20.55
N ILE A 49 -14.13 4.00 21.24
CA ILE A 49 -15.39 3.50 21.77
C ILE A 49 -15.26 3.46 23.29
N GLU A 50 -16.11 4.22 23.97
CA GLU A 50 -16.11 4.30 25.43
C GLU A 50 -16.70 3.03 26.05
N GLY A 51 -16.13 2.61 27.18
CA GLY A 51 -16.66 1.55 28.03
C GLY A 51 -16.78 2.01 29.48
N ASP A 52 -17.50 1.22 30.26
CA ASP A 52 -17.98 1.62 31.59
C ASP A 52 -16.98 1.35 32.73
N ARG A 53 -15.82 0.71 32.44
CA ARG A 53 -14.78 0.41 33.44
C ARG A 53 -13.39 0.81 32.95
N ALA A 54 -12.48 0.92 33.92
CA ALA A 54 -11.08 1.24 33.67
C ALA A 54 -10.37 0.18 32.80
N GLY A 55 -9.53 0.67 31.90
CA GLY A 55 -8.71 -0.14 30.99
C GLY A 55 -9.03 0.11 29.52
N HIS A 56 -8.00 0.03 28.68
CA HIS A 56 -8.11 0.22 27.23
C HIS A 56 -7.63 -1.01 26.47
N ILE A 57 -8.34 -1.38 25.42
CA ILE A 57 -7.91 -2.36 24.42
C ILE A 57 -7.53 -1.59 23.15
N LEU A 58 -6.29 -1.78 22.68
CA LEU A 58 -5.81 -1.25 21.41
C LEU A 58 -5.99 -2.31 20.33
N LEU A 59 -6.67 -1.95 19.26
CA LEU A 59 -6.78 -2.75 18.05
C LEU A 59 -6.11 -1.97 16.93
N ASP A 60 -5.04 -2.51 16.34
CA ASP A 60 -4.30 -1.87 15.26
C ASP A 60 -4.17 -2.75 14.02
N ALA A 61 -4.17 -2.10 12.87
CA ALA A 61 -3.86 -2.65 11.56
C ALA A 61 -3.28 -1.52 10.70
N HIS A 62 -2.49 -1.81 9.68
CA HIS A 62 -1.89 -0.76 8.84
C HIS A 62 -2.58 -0.61 7.48
N ILE A 63 -2.67 0.63 6.99
CA ILE A 63 -3.38 0.99 5.75
C ILE A 63 -2.43 1.16 4.57
N ASP A 64 -1.14 1.42 4.83
CA ASP A 64 -0.13 1.48 3.79
C ASP A 64 0.06 0.13 3.09
N ARG A 65 0.57 0.24 1.86
CA ARG A 65 1.02 -0.88 1.06
C ARG A 65 2.45 -0.66 0.60
N ILE A 66 3.14 -1.76 0.33
CA ILE A 66 4.41 -1.76 -0.39
C ILE A 66 4.27 -1.15 -1.81
N GLY A 67 5.37 -0.58 -2.29
CA GLY A 67 5.47 -0.01 -3.63
C GLY A 67 6.92 0.33 -3.99
N LEU A 68 7.07 1.22 -4.96
CA LEU A 68 8.35 1.71 -5.45
C LEU A 68 8.40 3.23 -5.27
N ILE A 69 9.60 3.79 -5.18
CA ILE A 69 9.85 5.23 -5.16
C ILE A 69 10.76 5.59 -6.32
N VAL A 70 10.40 6.62 -7.09
CA VAL A 70 11.23 7.14 -8.19
C VAL A 70 12.47 7.81 -7.60
N THR A 71 13.65 7.41 -8.06
CA THR A 71 14.94 7.95 -7.59
C THR A 71 15.56 8.91 -8.60
N SER A 72 15.43 8.63 -9.90
CA SER A 72 15.93 9.50 -10.97
C SER A 72 15.22 9.21 -12.31
N VAL A 73 15.44 10.10 -13.28
CA VAL A 73 14.96 9.97 -14.65
C VAL A 73 16.18 9.93 -15.59
N THR A 74 16.23 8.93 -16.47
CA THR A 74 17.31 8.78 -17.47
C THR A 74 17.13 9.77 -18.61
N ASP A 75 18.17 9.95 -19.43
CA ASP A 75 18.13 10.87 -20.58
C ASP A 75 17.09 10.43 -21.63
N GLU A 76 16.88 9.13 -21.77
CA GLU A 76 15.87 8.51 -22.63
C GLU A 76 14.45 8.60 -22.06
N GLY A 77 14.29 8.95 -20.79
CA GLY A 77 12.99 9.11 -20.14
C GLY A 77 12.50 7.91 -19.33
N PHE A 78 13.36 6.92 -19.05
CA PHE A 78 13.05 5.85 -18.11
C PHE A 78 13.16 6.33 -16.67
N LEU A 79 12.46 5.68 -15.75
CA LEU A 79 12.49 5.99 -14.33
C LEU A 79 13.30 4.93 -13.58
N HIS A 80 14.36 5.34 -12.88
CA HIS A 80 14.97 4.48 -11.86
C HIS A 80 14.12 4.51 -10.59
N VAL A 81 14.09 3.38 -9.89
CA VAL A 81 13.31 3.23 -8.67
C VAL A 81 14.07 2.55 -7.55
N ALA A 82 13.60 2.75 -6.32
CA ALA A 82 13.97 1.97 -5.16
C ALA A 82 12.73 1.32 -4.54
N ALA A 83 12.94 0.30 -3.69
CA ALA A 83 11.85 -0.33 -2.97
C ALA A 83 11.32 0.58 -1.85
N CYS A 84 10.01 0.78 -1.80
CA CYS A 84 9.29 1.37 -0.68
C CYS A 84 8.57 0.24 0.08
N GLY A 85 9.13 -0.16 1.22
CA GLY A 85 8.68 -1.33 1.98
C GLY A 85 9.34 -2.65 1.55
N GLY A 86 8.70 -3.77 1.88
CA GLY A 86 9.21 -5.14 1.72
C GLY A 86 8.95 -5.77 0.35
N VAL A 87 9.31 -5.09 -0.76
CA VAL A 87 9.01 -5.59 -2.11
C VAL A 87 9.85 -6.81 -2.49
N ASP A 88 9.20 -7.87 -2.98
CA ASP A 88 9.87 -9.02 -3.60
C ASP A 88 10.21 -8.73 -5.06
N ARG A 89 11.51 -8.56 -5.33
CA ARG A 89 12.01 -8.20 -6.66
C ARG A 89 11.73 -9.25 -7.73
N ARG A 90 11.56 -10.52 -7.32
CA ARG A 90 11.26 -11.64 -8.23
C ARG A 90 9.92 -11.46 -8.96
N THR A 91 9.00 -10.69 -8.38
CA THR A 91 7.65 -10.53 -8.94
C THR A 91 7.50 -9.30 -9.81
N LEU A 92 8.53 -8.46 -9.96
CA LEU A 92 8.41 -7.12 -10.55
C LEU A 92 8.56 -7.08 -12.06
N ASN A 93 9.42 -7.91 -12.64
CA ASN A 93 9.71 -7.85 -14.08
C ASN A 93 8.45 -8.03 -14.93
N GLY A 94 8.20 -7.10 -15.85
CA GLY A 94 7.05 -7.12 -16.75
C GLY A 94 5.71 -6.75 -16.11
N GLN A 95 5.68 -6.32 -14.84
CA GLN A 95 4.45 -5.86 -14.20
C GLN A 95 4.04 -4.48 -14.70
N GLU A 96 2.73 -4.30 -14.88
CA GLU A 96 2.12 -2.99 -15.07
C GLU A 96 2.15 -2.21 -13.76
N VAL A 97 2.46 -0.92 -13.85
CA VAL A 97 2.52 -0.02 -12.71
C VAL A 97 1.78 1.27 -12.97
N THR A 98 1.35 1.92 -11.90
CA THR A 98 0.92 3.32 -11.91
C THR A 98 1.89 4.12 -11.07
N VAL A 99 2.49 5.15 -11.66
CA VAL A 99 3.32 6.16 -11.00
C VAL A 99 2.44 7.35 -10.66
N TYR A 100 2.39 7.72 -9.39
CA TYR A 100 1.57 8.81 -8.89
C TYR A 100 2.39 10.09 -8.84
N GLY A 101 2.60 10.71 -10.00
CA GLY A 101 3.23 12.03 -10.13
C GLY A 101 2.27 13.18 -9.89
N SER A 102 2.31 14.19 -10.76
CA SER A 102 1.33 15.29 -10.76
C SER A 102 -0.08 14.77 -11.03
N GLU A 103 -0.19 13.78 -11.92
CA GLU A 103 -1.37 12.96 -12.19
C GLU A 103 -0.94 11.48 -12.21
N PRO A 104 -1.87 10.51 -12.16
CA PRO A 104 -1.54 9.11 -12.36
C PRO A 104 -0.97 8.85 -13.77
N VAL A 105 0.22 8.25 -13.84
CA VAL A 105 0.94 7.92 -15.07
C VAL A 105 1.11 6.41 -15.14
N PHE A 106 0.62 5.78 -16.19
CA PHE A 106 0.80 4.34 -16.40
C PHE A 106 2.20 4.03 -16.93
N GLY A 107 2.73 2.89 -16.51
CA GLY A 107 4.01 2.39 -17.00
C GLY A 107 4.13 0.88 -16.86
N VAL A 108 5.27 0.37 -17.29
CA VAL A 108 5.62 -1.05 -17.16
C VAL A 108 7.03 -1.16 -16.61
N ILE A 109 7.23 -2.13 -15.71
CA ILE A 109 8.58 -2.46 -15.24
C ILE A 109 9.29 -3.19 -16.38
N ALA A 110 10.37 -2.60 -16.89
CA ALA A 110 11.13 -3.16 -17.98
C ALA A 110 11.74 -4.51 -17.57
N SER A 111 11.87 -5.40 -18.55
CA SER A 111 12.58 -6.66 -18.37
C SER A 111 13.65 -6.77 -19.45
N THR A 112 14.86 -7.15 -19.05
CA THR A 112 15.92 -7.45 -20.02
C THR A 112 15.51 -8.71 -20.79
N PRO A 113 15.48 -8.68 -22.14
CA PRO A 113 15.15 -9.86 -22.93
C PRO A 113 16.09 -11.03 -22.59
N PRO A 114 15.57 -12.27 -22.44
CA PRO A 114 16.39 -13.43 -22.05
C PRO A 114 17.61 -13.63 -22.95
N HIS A 115 17.44 -13.44 -24.26
CA HIS A 115 18.52 -13.62 -25.25
C HIS A 115 19.63 -12.55 -25.17
N LEU A 116 19.43 -11.47 -24.42
CA LEU A 116 20.44 -10.45 -24.14
C LEU A 116 21.02 -10.59 -22.73
N ALA A 117 20.38 -11.36 -21.85
CA ALA A 117 20.90 -11.68 -20.54
C ALA A 117 22.05 -12.69 -20.69
N SER A 118 23.25 -12.30 -20.26
CA SER A 118 24.44 -13.15 -20.36
C SER A 118 24.74 -13.85 -19.03
N GLY A 119 25.06 -15.15 -19.07
CA GLY A 119 25.62 -15.90 -17.94
C GLY A 119 24.67 -16.17 -16.76
N ASP A 120 25.21 -16.24 -15.54
CA ASP A 120 24.48 -16.53 -14.29
C ASP A 120 23.35 -15.53 -13.94
N ASN A 121 23.27 -14.39 -14.66
CA ASN A 121 22.24 -13.37 -14.48
C ASN A 121 20.87 -13.77 -15.04
N GLU A 122 20.77 -14.77 -15.93
CA GLU A 122 19.47 -15.28 -16.42
C GLU A 122 18.60 -15.86 -15.29
N ARG A 123 19.22 -16.38 -14.22
CA ARG A 123 18.52 -17.10 -13.14
C ARG A 123 18.27 -16.27 -11.88
N LYS A 124 18.84 -15.06 -11.80
CA LYS A 124 18.75 -14.19 -10.63
C LYS A 124 17.70 -13.12 -10.87
N ALA A 125 16.99 -12.75 -9.80
CA ALA A 125 16.09 -11.61 -9.86
C ALA A 125 16.90 -10.34 -10.13
N THR A 126 16.37 -9.43 -10.95
CA THR A 126 16.94 -8.11 -11.17
C THR A 126 17.15 -7.42 -9.82
N GLU A 127 18.36 -6.90 -9.58
CA GLU A 127 18.63 -6.12 -8.38
C GLU A 127 17.78 -4.84 -8.41
N ILE A 128 17.41 -4.29 -7.24
CA ILE A 128 16.44 -3.19 -7.18
C ILE A 128 16.93 -1.96 -7.93
N ASP A 129 18.24 -1.71 -7.89
CA ASP A 129 18.89 -0.56 -8.51
C ASP A 129 18.88 -0.63 -10.05
N ASP A 130 18.74 -1.85 -10.59
CA ASP A 130 18.65 -2.13 -12.03
C ASP A 130 17.19 -2.15 -12.52
N ILE A 131 16.21 -1.99 -11.63
CA ILE A 131 14.80 -1.90 -12.01
C ILE A 131 14.51 -0.52 -12.57
N ILE A 132 13.97 -0.49 -13.77
CA ILE A 132 13.50 0.72 -14.45
C ILE A 132 12.03 0.59 -14.84
N ILE A 133 11.30 1.70 -14.79
CA ILE A 133 9.93 1.82 -15.28
C ILE A 133 9.95 2.59 -16.60
N ASP A 134 9.30 2.04 -17.61
CA ASP A 134 8.99 2.72 -18.86
C ASP A 134 7.57 3.31 -18.79
N ILE A 135 7.46 4.63 -18.96
CA ILE A 135 6.19 5.37 -19.02
C ILE A 135 5.87 5.85 -20.44
N GLY A 136 6.63 5.42 -21.45
CA GLY A 136 6.49 5.84 -22.85
C GLY A 136 6.99 7.26 -23.14
N ALA A 137 7.79 7.85 -22.25
CA ALA A 137 8.38 9.15 -22.45
C ALA A 137 9.47 9.10 -23.55
N LYS A 138 9.62 10.20 -24.30
CA LYS A 138 10.60 10.27 -25.41
C LYS A 138 12.00 10.67 -24.97
N ASN A 139 12.07 11.33 -23.82
CA ASN A 139 13.27 11.88 -23.22
C ASN A 139 12.99 12.32 -21.78
N LYS A 140 14.06 12.60 -21.05
CA LYS A 140 14.06 13.15 -19.70
C LYS A 140 13.09 14.31 -19.49
N GLN A 141 13.16 15.35 -20.33
CA GLN A 141 12.32 16.54 -20.17
C GLN A 141 10.83 16.24 -20.32
N SER A 142 10.44 15.26 -21.13
CA SER A 142 9.04 14.83 -21.24
C SER A 142 8.58 14.01 -20.03
N ALA A 143 9.46 13.17 -19.47
CA ALA A 143 9.20 12.39 -18.26
C ALA A 143 9.10 13.29 -17.00
N GLU A 144 10.03 14.25 -16.85
CA GLU A 144 10.08 15.17 -15.70
C GLU A 144 8.86 16.10 -15.58
N LYS A 145 8.11 16.30 -16.68
CA LYS A 145 6.82 17.01 -16.65
C LYS A 145 5.70 16.20 -15.97
N LEU A 146 5.84 14.89 -15.94
CA LEU A 146 4.83 13.95 -15.45
C LEU A 146 5.20 13.40 -14.06
N VAL A 147 6.48 13.13 -13.85
CA VAL A 147 7.01 12.41 -12.68
C VAL A 147 8.29 13.10 -12.18
N SER A 148 8.46 13.15 -10.87
CA SER A 148 9.63 13.69 -10.17
C SER A 148 10.24 12.65 -9.21
N PRO A 149 11.55 12.74 -8.91
CA PRO A 149 12.14 11.97 -7.82
C PRO A 149 11.36 12.14 -6.52
N GLY A 150 11.09 11.03 -5.83
CA GLY A 150 10.23 10.97 -4.66
C GLY A 150 8.81 10.49 -4.95
N ASP A 151 8.35 10.52 -6.21
CA ASP A 151 7.02 10.01 -6.56
C ASP A 151 6.92 8.51 -6.31
N ARG A 152 5.71 8.06 -5.96
CA ARG A 152 5.43 6.66 -5.62
C ARG A 152 4.89 5.92 -6.83
N ALA A 153 5.32 4.67 -7.01
CA ALA A 153 4.77 3.77 -8.01
C ALA A 153 4.23 2.49 -7.36
N VAL A 154 3.15 1.96 -7.93
CA VAL A 154 2.46 0.77 -7.42
C VAL A 154 2.27 -0.21 -8.56
N VAL A 155 2.55 -1.50 -8.30
CA VAL A 155 2.17 -2.58 -9.20
C VAL A 155 0.64 -2.69 -9.26
N ASN A 156 0.12 -2.57 -10.47
CA ASN A 156 -1.31 -2.62 -10.73
C ASN A 156 -1.85 -4.00 -10.36
N SER A 157 -2.95 -4.03 -9.63
CA SER A 157 -3.60 -5.28 -9.24
C SER A 157 -5.10 -5.04 -9.08
N SER A 158 -5.88 -5.79 -9.84
CA SER A 158 -7.34 -5.74 -9.76
C SER A 158 -7.85 -6.57 -8.58
N PHE A 159 -9.01 -6.19 -8.03
CA PHE A 159 -9.74 -7.01 -7.09
C PHE A 159 -10.48 -8.14 -7.83
N LEU A 160 -10.02 -9.37 -7.63
CA LEU A 160 -10.57 -10.55 -8.28
C LEU A 160 -11.20 -11.49 -7.25
N SER A 161 -12.42 -11.92 -7.53
CA SER A 161 -13.02 -13.07 -6.84
C SER A 161 -12.42 -14.34 -7.44
N LEU A 162 -11.92 -15.22 -6.57
CA LEU A 162 -11.47 -16.55 -6.95
C LEU A 162 -12.58 -17.58 -6.67
N CYS A 163 -12.26 -18.87 -6.77
CA CYS A 163 -13.19 -19.93 -6.40
C CYS A 163 -13.63 -19.81 -4.93
N GLY A 164 -14.92 -20.04 -4.69
CA GLY A 164 -15.51 -19.96 -3.35
C GLY A 164 -15.50 -18.55 -2.77
N ASP A 165 -14.96 -18.41 -1.57
CA ASP A 165 -14.92 -17.14 -0.83
C ASP A 165 -13.56 -16.43 -0.86
N SER A 166 -12.62 -16.95 -1.65
CA SER A 166 -11.28 -16.38 -1.79
C SER A 166 -11.26 -15.17 -2.74
N VAL A 167 -10.36 -14.23 -2.47
CA VAL A 167 -10.11 -13.05 -3.30
C VAL A 167 -8.62 -12.88 -3.54
N SER A 168 -8.25 -12.21 -4.63
CA SER A 168 -6.88 -11.84 -4.97
C SER A 168 -6.80 -10.37 -5.34
N CYS A 169 -5.91 -9.64 -4.68
CA CYS A 169 -5.52 -8.28 -5.02
C CYS A 169 -4.23 -7.90 -4.28
N GLY A 170 -3.62 -6.79 -4.70
CA GLY A 170 -2.58 -6.12 -3.94
C GLY A 170 -3.13 -5.45 -2.67
N ALA A 171 -2.22 -5.14 -1.73
CA ALA A 171 -2.52 -4.48 -0.46
C ALA A 171 -3.47 -5.24 0.48
N LEU A 172 -3.60 -6.58 0.35
CA LEU A 172 -4.29 -7.38 1.36
C LEU A 172 -3.59 -7.34 2.73
N ASP A 173 -2.26 -7.29 2.74
CA ASP A 173 -1.46 -6.92 3.91
C ASP A 173 -1.41 -5.39 4.01
N ASP A 174 -1.96 -4.74 5.06
CA ASP A 174 -2.78 -5.27 6.17
C ASP A 174 -4.23 -4.77 6.11
N ARG A 175 -4.72 -4.44 4.91
CA ARG A 175 -6.09 -3.98 4.72
C ARG A 175 -7.13 -5.07 5.03
N SER A 176 -6.72 -6.33 5.00
CA SER A 176 -7.52 -7.43 5.52
C SER A 176 -7.68 -7.37 7.04
N GLY A 177 -6.64 -7.01 7.80
CA GLY A 177 -6.72 -6.73 9.22
C GLY A 177 -7.71 -5.60 9.52
N ILE A 178 -7.66 -4.52 8.73
CA ILE A 178 -8.64 -3.41 8.83
C ILE A 178 -10.07 -3.91 8.64
N ALA A 179 -10.34 -4.75 7.62
CA ALA A 179 -11.66 -5.32 7.40
C ALA A 179 -12.13 -6.21 8.57
N VAL A 180 -11.23 -6.99 9.17
CA VAL A 180 -11.52 -7.79 10.38
C VAL A 180 -11.88 -6.88 11.55
N LEU A 181 -11.13 -5.80 11.77
CA LEU A 181 -11.39 -4.85 12.85
C LEU A 181 -12.74 -4.13 12.66
N LEU A 182 -13.06 -3.68 11.44
CA LEU A 182 -14.38 -3.10 11.14
C LEU A 182 -15.51 -4.09 11.43
N ARG A 183 -15.35 -5.36 11.04
CA ARG A 183 -16.33 -6.41 11.34
C ARG A 183 -16.45 -6.67 12.85
N ALA A 184 -15.34 -6.63 13.58
CA ALA A 184 -15.36 -6.76 15.04
C ALA A 184 -16.13 -5.60 15.70
N LEU A 185 -15.88 -4.36 15.26
CA LEU A 185 -16.61 -3.17 15.72
C LEU A 185 -18.11 -3.28 15.45
N GLU A 186 -18.50 -3.81 14.28
CA GLU A 186 -19.90 -4.09 13.94
C GLU A 186 -20.54 -5.12 14.89
N LEU A 187 -19.83 -6.20 15.23
CA LEU A 187 -20.36 -7.24 16.13
C LEU A 187 -20.55 -6.77 17.58
N ILE A 188 -19.81 -5.75 18.01
CA ILE A 188 -19.90 -5.17 19.35
C ILE A 188 -20.80 -3.93 19.42
N LYS A 189 -21.16 -3.36 18.26
CA LYS A 189 -22.03 -2.18 18.17
C LYS A 189 -23.36 -2.43 18.88
N GLY A 190 -23.77 -1.48 19.72
CA GLY A 190 -25.02 -1.56 20.49
C GLY A 190 -24.99 -2.51 21.70
N LYS A 191 -23.84 -3.13 22.01
CA LYS A 191 -23.65 -3.91 23.24
C LYS A 191 -22.93 -3.08 24.29
N PRO A 192 -23.27 -3.22 25.58
CA PRO A 192 -22.55 -2.54 26.66
C PRO A 192 -21.09 -3.01 26.68
N GLN A 193 -20.17 -2.05 26.75
CA GLN A 193 -18.74 -2.33 26.75
C GLN A 193 -18.16 -2.18 28.15
N GLN A 194 -17.54 -3.25 28.67
CA GLN A 194 -16.89 -3.16 29.98
C GLN A 194 -15.60 -2.36 29.94
N LYS A 195 -14.85 -2.40 28.83
CA LYS A 195 -13.59 -1.65 28.65
C LYS A 195 -13.73 -0.73 27.45
N SER A 196 -12.97 0.36 27.45
CA SER A 196 -12.88 1.24 26.29
C SER A 196 -11.99 0.61 25.21
N TYR A 197 -12.38 0.77 23.95
CA TYR A 197 -11.60 0.31 22.79
C TYR A 197 -11.06 1.51 22.04
N ARG A 198 -9.79 1.42 21.64
CA ARG A 198 -9.17 2.34 20.69
C ARG A 198 -8.79 1.53 19.46
N CYS A 199 -9.45 1.82 18.35
CA CYS A 199 -9.08 1.27 17.05
C CYS A 199 -8.17 2.27 16.34
N VAL A 200 -7.02 1.81 15.83
CA VAL A 200 -6.03 2.64 15.13
C VAL A 200 -5.68 1.98 13.81
N PHE A 201 -5.99 2.64 12.70
CA PHE A 201 -5.50 2.25 11.39
C PHE A 201 -4.25 3.09 11.07
N LEU A 202 -3.09 2.45 11.19
CA LEU A 202 -1.77 3.06 11.12
C LEU A 202 -1.41 3.40 9.67
N SER A 203 -0.98 4.63 9.42
CA SER A 203 -0.53 5.08 8.09
C SER A 203 0.78 4.43 7.63
N ARG A 204 1.73 4.12 8.53
CA ARG A 204 3.07 3.61 8.17
C ARG A 204 3.46 2.34 8.93
N GLY A 205 2.81 1.22 8.61
CA GLY A 205 3.09 -0.07 9.24
C GLY A 205 4.33 -0.76 8.68
N ASP A 206 4.51 -0.77 7.36
CA ASP A 206 5.53 -1.59 6.71
C ASP A 206 6.95 -1.03 6.88
N GLU A 207 7.11 0.29 6.84
CA GLU A 207 8.41 0.93 7.10
C GLU A 207 8.93 0.62 8.52
N ARG A 208 8.02 0.47 9.49
CA ARG A 208 8.35 0.16 10.89
C ARG A 208 8.78 -1.29 11.11
N ARG A 209 8.29 -2.24 10.30
CA ARG A 209 8.67 -3.66 10.42
C ARG A 209 10.15 -3.90 10.06
N ARG A 210 10.75 -3.08 9.19
CA ARG A 210 12.17 -3.20 8.81
C ARG A 210 13.17 -2.72 9.86
N SER A 211 12.82 -1.76 10.72
CA SER A 211 13.75 -1.32 11.78
C SER A 211 14.02 -2.43 12.81
N LYS A 212 13.07 -3.37 12.98
CA LYS A 212 13.21 -4.52 13.88
C LYS A 212 14.02 -5.68 13.29
N SER A 213 14.10 -5.82 11.96
CA SER A 213 14.81 -6.94 11.31
C SER A 213 16.30 -6.68 11.06
N ARG A 214 16.81 -5.47 11.33
CA ARG A 214 18.26 -5.15 11.31
C ARG A 214 18.94 -5.33 12.67
N GLY A 215 18.27 -5.98 13.64
CA GLY A 215 18.73 -6.15 15.01
C GLY A 215 18.95 -7.61 15.42
N ILE A 216 19.49 -8.45 14.53
CA ILE A 216 20.04 -9.78 14.85
C ILE A 216 21.36 -9.94 14.09
#